data_AF-A0A935DQ21-F1
#
_entry.id   AF-A0A935DQ21-F1
#
_cell.length_a   1.000
_cell.length_b   1.000
_cell.length_c   1.000
_cell.angle_alpha   90.00
_cell.angle_beta   90.00
_cell.angle_gamma   90.00
#
_symmetry.space_group_name_H-M   'P 1'
#
loop_
_entity.id
_entity.type
_entity.pdbx_description
1 polymer ?
#
loop_
_entity_poly.entity_id
_entity_poly.type
_entity_poly.pdbx_seq_one_letter_code
_entity_poly.pdbx_strand_id
1 'polypeptide(L)'
;MVPKVMSGLPVGDGSWQMEMLEGAQAAEMRKNFPNGMKVCTTAVKAMVQDLRKTPVPEAAETDDDCDTKIIENSAKRMVTESRCKNQPLTRVTMTRPGPKSIEMVTETVQGGKTDANKMRMTYLGTCSASDGVISGAKDSEMCKSLRQQMGQMNPATQCANAGAAKAACEQQLKSALTQMEAMCK
;
A
#
# COMPACT_ATOMS: atom_id res chain seq x y z
N MET A 1 -7.15 14.74 -11.33
CA MET A 1 -7.43 14.20 -12.68
C MET A 1 -7.20 12.70 -12.65
N VAL A 2 -8.09 11.87 -13.20
CA VAL A 2 -7.87 10.40 -13.31
C VAL A 2 -7.18 10.10 -14.66
N PRO A 3 -6.08 9.33 -14.71
CA PRO A 3 -5.46 8.92 -15.96
C PRO A 3 -6.43 8.22 -16.91
N LYS A 4 -6.38 8.50 -18.22
CA LYS A 4 -7.27 7.83 -19.19
C LYS A 4 -7.05 6.32 -19.23
N VAL A 5 -5.81 5.87 -19.01
CA VAL A 5 -5.45 4.45 -18.87
C VAL A 5 -6.14 3.77 -17.68
N MET A 6 -6.64 4.54 -16.70
CA MET A 6 -7.42 4.05 -15.57
C MET A 6 -8.93 4.24 -15.76
N SER A 7 -9.39 4.80 -16.87
CA SER A 7 -10.82 5.08 -17.08
C SER A 7 -11.68 3.82 -16.97
N GLY A 8 -12.80 3.92 -16.24
CA GLY A 8 -13.71 2.81 -15.95
C GLY A 8 -13.26 1.89 -14.80
N LEU A 9 -12.11 2.14 -14.16
CA LEU A 9 -11.70 1.42 -12.96
C LEU A 9 -12.04 2.23 -11.69
N PRO A 10 -12.47 1.57 -10.61
CA PRO A 10 -12.74 2.24 -9.34
C PRO A 10 -11.42 2.45 -8.57
N VAL A 11 -10.59 3.39 -9.04
CA VAL A 11 -9.25 3.65 -8.49
C VAL A 11 -9.29 4.01 -6.99
N GLY A 12 -10.38 4.66 -6.54
CA GLY A 12 -10.56 5.09 -5.16
C GLY A 12 -11.28 4.12 -4.23
N ASP A 13 -11.89 3.04 -4.75
CA ASP A 13 -12.75 2.15 -3.97
C ASP A 13 -12.61 0.68 -4.42
N GLY A 14 -12.58 -0.25 -3.46
CA GLY A 14 -12.47 -1.69 -3.69
C GLY A 14 -11.08 -2.29 -3.47
N SER A 15 -10.95 -3.57 -3.80
CA SER A 15 -9.76 -4.38 -3.57
C SER A 15 -8.86 -4.43 -4.80
N TRP A 16 -7.58 -4.19 -4.58
CA TRP A 16 -6.53 -4.16 -5.60
C TRP A 16 -5.39 -5.09 -5.21
N GLN A 17 -4.99 -5.97 -6.11
CA GLN A 17 -3.79 -6.79 -5.99
C GLN A 17 -2.61 -6.04 -6.59
N MET A 18 -1.52 -5.90 -5.84
CA MET A 18 -0.28 -5.28 -6.26
C MET A 18 0.84 -6.32 -6.32
N GLU A 19 1.43 -6.49 -7.49
CA GLU A 19 2.50 -7.45 -7.77
C GLU A 19 3.74 -6.71 -8.24
N MET A 20 4.84 -6.83 -7.50
CA MET A 20 6.15 -6.34 -7.96
C MET A 20 6.72 -7.32 -8.99
N LEU A 21 6.82 -6.86 -10.24
CA LEU A 21 7.33 -7.64 -11.37
C LEU A 21 8.85 -7.50 -11.50
N GLU A 22 9.40 -6.31 -11.32
CA GLU A 22 10.84 -6.05 -11.45
C GLU A 22 11.26 -4.95 -10.48
N GLY A 23 12.53 -4.90 -10.12
CA GLY A 23 13.09 -3.92 -9.18
C GLY A 23 13.81 -4.56 -8.00
N ALA A 24 14.55 -3.74 -7.24
CA ALA A 24 15.42 -4.21 -6.16
C ALA A 24 14.68 -5.00 -5.07
N GLN A 25 13.43 -4.63 -4.78
CA GLN A 25 12.60 -5.26 -3.74
C GLN A 25 11.67 -6.35 -4.29
N ALA A 26 11.71 -6.65 -5.59
CA ALA A 26 10.74 -7.56 -6.19
C ALA A 26 10.84 -9.00 -5.66
N ALA A 27 12.04 -9.47 -5.35
CA ALA A 27 12.25 -10.80 -4.78
C ALA A 27 11.68 -10.93 -3.35
N GLU A 28 11.94 -9.94 -2.51
CA GLU A 28 11.43 -9.90 -1.14
C GLU A 28 9.90 -9.76 -1.11
N MET A 29 9.35 -8.86 -1.93
CA MET A 29 7.91 -8.69 -2.06
C MET A 29 7.21 -9.98 -2.49
N ARG A 30 7.79 -10.74 -3.45
CA ARG A 30 7.24 -12.05 -3.84
C ARG A 30 7.37 -13.11 -2.75
N LYS A 31 8.42 -13.06 -1.93
CA LYS A 31 8.56 -13.98 -0.79
C LYS A 31 7.47 -13.73 0.25
N ASN A 32 7.19 -12.47 0.56
CA ASN A 32 6.21 -12.09 1.57
C ASN A 32 4.76 -12.11 1.04
N PHE A 33 4.60 -11.91 -0.27
CA PHE A 33 3.32 -11.84 -0.98
C PHE A 33 3.41 -12.59 -2.32
N PRO A 34 3.39 -13.93 -2.30
CA PRO A 34 3.61 -14.75 -3.51
C PRO A 34 2.58 -14.49 -4.62
N ASN A 35 1.36 -14.11 -4.25
CA ASN A 35 0.28 -13.76 -5.18
C ASN A 35 0.03 -12.25 -5.24
N GLY A 36 1.02 -11.44 -4.86
CA GLY A 36 0.86 -10.00 -4.69
C GLY A 36 0.16 -9.62 -3.39
N MET A 37 0.36 -8.35 -3.01
CA MET A 37 -0.25 -7.74 -1.84
C MET A 37 -1.63 -7.23 -2.19
N LYS A 38 -2.66 -7.61 -1.44
CA LYS A 38 -4.01 -7.08 -1.64
C LYS A 38 -4.21 -5.85 -0.78
N VAL A 39 -4.77 -4.80 -1.35
CA VAL A 39 -5.09 -3.55 -0.66
C VAL A 39 -6.55 -3.20 -0.87
N CYS A 40 -7.28 -2.97 0.21
CA CYS A 40 -8.65 -2.47 0.19
C CYS A 40 -8.64 -0.95 0.29
N THR A 41 -8.78 -0.25 -0.84
CA THR A 41 -8.78 1.23 -0.87
C THR A 41 -9.99 1.83 -0.16
N THR A 42 -11.12 1.10 -0.11
CA THR A 42 -12.30 1.51 0.67
C THR A 42 -12.01 1.54 2.18
N ALA A 43 -11.30 0.54 2.71
CA ALA A 43 -10.86 0.53 4.11
C ALA A 43 -9.80 1.61 4.39
N VAL A 44 -8.84 1.82 3.48
CA VAL A 44 -7.86 2.93 3.57
C VAL A 44 -8.58 4.27 3.70
N LYS A 45 -9.56 4.52 2.83
CA LYS A 45 -10.33 5.77 2.82
C LYS A 45 -11.08 6.00 4.13
N ALA A 46 -11.73 4.97 4.67
CA ALA A 46 -12.40 5.05 5.97
C ALA A 46 -11.40 5.35 7.11
N MET A 47 -10.27 4.64 7.15
CA MET A 47 -9.21 4.86 8.14
C MET A 47 -8.66 6.30 8.09
N VAL A 48 -8.37 6.84 6.90
CA VAL A 48 -7.89 8.22 6.73
C VAL A 48 -8.95 9.23 7.17
N GLN A 49 -10.23 8.99 6.89
CA GLN A 49 -11.31 9.85 7.33
C GLN A 49 -11.46 9.87 8.86
N ASP A 50 -11.27 8.73 9.52
CA ASP A 50 -11.29 8.68 10.98
C ASP A 50 -10.07 9.37 11.60
N LEU A 51 -8.89 9.24 11.01
CA LEU A 51 -7.69 9.96 11.45
C LEU A 51 -7.84 11.48 11.34
N ARG A 52 -8.53 11.99 10.31
CA ARG A 52 -8.81 13.43 10.14
C ARG A 52 -9.77 14.02 11.18
N LYS A 53 -10.51 13.18 11.93
CA LYS A 53 -11.32 13.63 13.07
C LYS A 53 -10.48 13.85 14.33
N THR A 54 -9.23 13.40 14.32
CA THR A 54 -8.23 13.65 15.37
C THR A 54 -7.40 14.87 14.96
N PRO A 55 -7.26 15.90 15.82
CA PRO A 55 -6.40 17.04 15.52
C PRO A 55 -4.94 16.56 15.57
N VAL A 56 -4.38 16.27 14.39
CA VAL A 56 -2.93 16.17 14.21
C VAL A 56 -2.39 17.60 14.13
N PRO A 57 -1.29 17.94 14.83
CA PRO A 57 -0.59 19.20 14.59
C PRO A 57 -0.24 19.23 13.10
N GLU A 58 -0.51 20.38 12.46
CA GLU A 58 -0.32 20.62 11.03
C GLU A 58 0.99 19.96 10.57
N ALA A 59 0.87 18.88 9.80
CA ALA A 59 2.00 18.32 9.10
C ALA A 59 2.51 19.45 8.22
N ALA A 60 3.74 19.88 8.47
CA ALA A 60 4.41 20.92 7.72
C ALA A 60 4.13 20.71 6.22
N GLU A 61 3.51 21.70 5.60
CA GLU A 61 3.45 21.80 4.15
C GLU A 61 4.89 21.77 3.65
N THR A 62 5.35 20.60 3.23
CA THR A 62 6.56 20.53 2.42
C THR A 62 6.17 21.11 1.08
N ASP A 63 6.65 22.33 0.84
CA ASP A 63 6.61 23.03 -0.44
C ASP A 63 7.49 22.22 -1.42
N ASP A 64 6.99 21.07 -1.85
CA ASP A 64 7.61 20.21 -2.84
C ASP A 64 7.31 20.80 -4.22
N ASP A 65 8.16 21.76 -4.60
CA ASP A 65 8.23 22.44 -5.90
C ASP A 65 8.61 21.41 -7.00
N CYS A 66 7.73 20.44 -7.22
CA CYS A 66 7.87 19.35 -8.17
C CYS A 66 7.14 19.72 -9.46
N ASP A 67 7.87 19.96 -10.54
CA ASP A 67 7.26 20.09 -11.86
C ASP A 67 6.86 18.71 -12.37
N THR A 68 5.56 18.52 -12.60
CA THR A 68 5.01 17.27 -13.14
C THR A 68 4.44 17.51 -14.52
N LYS A 69 5.02 16.83 -15.51
CA LYS A 69 4.63 16.92 -16.91
C LYS A 69 3.98 15.63 -17.37
N ILE A 70 2.81 15.75 -18.00
CA ILE A 70 2.18 14.65 -18.72
C ILE A 70 2.77 14.62 -20.14
N ILE A 71 3.48 13.54 -20.48
CA ILE A 71 4.06 13.31 -21.81
C ILE A 71 3.05 12.60 -22.70
N GLU A 72 2.32 11.63 -22.15
CA GLU A 72 1.26 10.89 -22.85
C GLU A 72 0.09 10.61 -21.91
N ASN A 73 -1.15 10.72 -22.40
CA ASN A 73 -2.35 10.32 -21.66
C ASN A 73 -3.41 9.79 -22.63
N SER A 74 -3.34 8.48 -22.89
CA SER A 74 -4.27 7.73 -23.74
C SER A 74 -4.98 6.63 -22.93
N ALA A 75 -5.98 5.98 -23.53
CA ALA A 75 -6.68 4.87 -22.89
C ALA A 75 -5.81 3.61 -22.69
N LYS A 76 -4.69 3.50 -23.41
CA LYS A 76 -3.80 2.34 -23.38
C LYS A 76 -2.51 2.60 -22.62
N ARG A 77 -2.06 3.86 -22.59
CA ARG A 77 -0.77 4.25 -22.03
C ARG A 77 -0.83 5.66 -21.46
N MET A 78 -0.18 5.85 -20.33
CA MET A 78 0.12 7.16 -19.75
C MET A 78 1.62 7.23 -19.48
N VAL A 79 2.22 8.38 -19.74
CA VAL A 79 3.61 8.67 -19.36
C VAL A 79 3.64 10.02 -18.67
N THR A 80 4.17 10.06 -17.46
CA THR A 80 4.41 11.28 -16.71
C THR A 80 5.87 11.38 -16.30
N GLU A 81 6.36 12.60 -16.24
CA GLU A 81 7.67 12.91 -15.70
C GLU A 81 7.49 13.88 -14.54
N SER A 82 8.20 13.63 -13.44
CA SER A 82 8.22 14.51 -12.28
C SER A 82 9.67 14.85 -11.95
N ARG A 83 9.94 16.14 -11.79
CA ARG A 83 11.24 16.68 -11.38
C ARG A 83 11.03 17.57 -10.17
N CYS A 84 11.45 17.09 -9.01
CA CYS A 84 11.52 17.89 -7.79
C CYS A 84 12.92 18.49 -7.66
N LYS A 85 13.00 19.66 -7.00
CA LYS A 85 14.28 20.31 -6.72
C LYS A 85 15.20 19.36 -5.94
N ASN A 86 16.46 19.24 -6.38
CA ASN A 86 17.47 18.33 -5.80
C ASN A 86 17.14 16.82 -5.84
N GLN A 87 16.10 16.40 -6.57
CA GLN A 87 15.76 14.98 -6.74
C GLN A 87 16.07 14.51 -8.17
N PRO A 88 16.37 13.21 -8.36
CA PRO A 88 16.45 12.61 -9.69
C PRO A 88 15.16 12.78 -10.49
N LEU A 89 15.27 12.81 -11.82
CA LEU A 89 14.08 12.79 -12.67
C LEU A 89 13.37 11.45 -12.49
N THR A 90 12.09 11.49 -12.18
CA THR A 90 11.24 10.30 -12.12
C THR A 90 10.34 10.26 -13.34
N ARG A 91 10.34 9.15 -14.07
CA ARG A 91 9.39 8.88 -15.15
C ARG A 91 8.50 7.71 -14.75
N VAL A 92 7.19 7.90 -14.85
CA VAL A 92 6.20 6.86 -14.62
C VAL A 92 5.51 6.55 -15.93
N THR A 93 5.58 5.29 -16.36
CA THR A 93 4.82 4.77 -17.49
C THR A 93 3.77 3.82 -16.98
N MET A 94 2.51 4.05 -17.35
CA MET A 94 1.40 3.17 -17.05
C MET A 94 0.83 2.58 -18.33
N THR A 95 0.54 1.28 -18.36
CA THR A 95 -0.09 0.60 -19.48
C THR A 95 -1.26 -0.25 -18.99
N ARG A 96 -2.25 -0.49 -19.86
CA ARG A 96 -3.41 -1.35 -19.57
C ARG A 96 -3.27 -2.69 -20.30
N PRO A 97 -2.63 -3.72 -19.70
CA PRO A 97 -2.53 -5.05 -20.31
C PRO A 97 -3.88 -5.80 -20.35
N GLY A 98 -4.84 -5.43 -19.50
CA GLY A 98 -6.16 -6.07 -19.45
C GLY A 98 -7.24 -5.16 -18.88
N PRO A 99 -8.53 -5.57 -18.93
CA PRO A 99 -9.65 -4.71 -18.56
C PRO A 99 -9.65 -4.29 -17.09
N LYS A 100 -9.01 -5.07 -16.20
CA LYS A 100 -8.90 -4.82 -14.76
C LYS A 100 -7.46 -4.63 -14.28
N SER A 101 -6.49 -4.61 -15.20
CA SER A 101 -5.07 -4.67 -14.85
C SER A 101 -4.32 -3.51 -15.46
N ILE A 102 -3.44 -2.91 -14.66
CA ILE A 102 -2.57 -1.80 -15.01
C ILE A 102 -1.14 -2.21 -14.67
N GLU A 103 -0.24 -2.12 -15.63
CA GLU A 103 1.19 -2.20 -15.38
C GLU A 103 1.77 -0.79 -15.22
N MET A 104 2.64 -0.63 -14.24
CA MET A 104 3.33 0.61 -13.95
C MET A 104 4.83 0.33 -13.96
N VAL A 105 5.58 1.17 -14.66
CA VAL A 105 7.03 1.21 -14.63
C VAL A 105 7.42 2.58 -14.08
N THR A 106 8.20 2.59 -13.01
CA THR A 106 8.77 3.80 -12.42
C THR A 106 10.27 3.77 -12.65
N GLU A 107 10.77 4.75 -13.39
CA GLU A 107 12.18 4.93 -13.73
C GLU A 107 12.73 6.16 -13.02
N THR A 108 13.84 6.01 -12.30
CA THR A 108 14.54 7.10 -11.64
C THR A 108 15.88 7.32 -12.33
N VAL A 109 16.11 8.52 -12.84
CA VAL A 109 17.33 8.85 -13.60
C VAL A 109 18.27 9.73 -12.76
N GLN A 110 19.40 9.16 -12.34
CA GLN A 110 20.42 9.86 -11.56
C GLN A 110 21.82 9.63 -12.15
N GLY A 111 22.54 10.71 -12.48
CA GLY A 111 23.93 10.63 -12.92
C GLY A 111 24.17 9.74 -14.16
N GLY A 112 23.20 9.66 -15.08
CA GLY A 112 23.27 8.82 -16.28
C GLY A 112 22.91 7.35 -16.05
N LYS A 113 22.57 6.94 -14.83
CA LYS A 113 22.00 5.62 -14.52
C LYS A 113 20.49 5.73 -14.41
N THR A 114 19.79 4.67 -14.83
CA THR A 114 18.34 4.55 -14.71
C THR A 114 18.02 3.32 -13.88
N ASP A 115 17.36 3.53 -12.75
CA ASP A 115 16.82 2.46 -11.93
C ASP A 115 15.33 2.32 -12.22
N ALA A 116 14.88 1.12 -12.58
CA ALA A 116 13.49 0.85 -12.92
C ALA A 116 12.85 -0.14 -11.96
N ASN A 117 11.63 0.16 -11.54
CA ASN A 117 10.76 -0.77 -10.82
C ASN A 117 9.50 -0.99 -11.66
N LYS A 118 9.06 -2.25 -11.77
CA LYS A 118 7.85 -2.62 -12.50
C LYS A 118 6.86 -3.26 -11.55
N MET A 119 5.63 -2.78 -11.57
CA MET A 119 4.52 -3.30 -10.76
C MET A 119 3.30 -3.56 -11.65
N ARG A 120 2.49 -4.56 -11.28
CA ARG A 120 1.15 -4.77 -11.83
C ARG A 120 0.11 -4.56 -10.74
N MET A 121 -0.91 -3.79 -11.05
CA MET A 121 -2.08 -3.57 -10.22
C MET A 121 -3.28 -4.23 -10.88
N THR A 122 -4.00 -5.09 -10.17
CA THR A 122 -5.17 -5.79 -10.68
C THR A 122 -6.37 -5.58 -9.77
N TYR A 123 -7.47 -5.06 -10.31
CA TYR A 123 -8.71 -4.89 -9.56
C TYR A 123 -9.39 -6.24 -9.31
N LEU A 124 -9.61 -6.56 -8.02
CA LEU A 124 -10.19 -7.82 -7.58
C LEU A 124 -11.71 -7.74 -7.36
N GLY A 125 -12.25 -6.55 -7.12
CA GLY A 125 -13.67 -6.36 -6.85
C GLY A 125 -13.91 -5.37 -5.70
N THR A 126 -15.13 -5.34 -5.20
CA THR A 126 -15.51 -4.50 -4.05
C THR A 126 -14.90 -5.03 -2.76
N CYS A 127 -14.59 -4.14 -1.83
CA CYS A 127 -14.26 -4.44 -0.44
C CYS A 127 -14.97 -3.44 0.46
N SER A 128 -15.13 -3.78 1.74
CA SER A 128 -15.83 -2.98 2.74
C SER A 128 -14.87 -2.13 3.57
N ALA A 129 -15.40 -1.11 4.26
CA ALA A 129 -14.63 -0.32 5.22
C ALA A 129 -14.16 -1.14 6.44
N SER A 130 -14.83 -2.27 6.72
CA SER A 130 -14.47 -3.21 7.79
C SER A 130 -13.47 -4.29 7.37
N ASP A 131 -13.14 -4.37 6.08
CA ASP A 131 -12.13 -5.32 5.60
C ASP A 131 -10.72 -4.85 6.00
N GLY A 132 -9.78 -5.80 6.01
CA GLY A 132 -8.36 -5.48 6.23
C GLY A 132 -7.82 -4.54 5.15
N VAL A 133 -7.11 -3.48 5.56
CA VAL A 133 -6.48 -2.51 4.65
C VAL A 133 -5.47 -3.18 3.74
N ILE A 134 -4.63 -4.07 4.31
CA ILE A 134 -3.68 -4.92 3.60
C ILE A 134 -4.00 -6.36 3.95
N SER A 135 -4.01 -7.25 2.95
CA SER A 135 -4.06 -8.70 3.16
C SER A 135 -3.04 -9.41 2.28
N GLY A 136 -2.40 -10.43 2.86
CA GLY A 136 -1.54 -11.37 2.17
C GLY A 136 -2.22 -12.72 1.96
N ALA A 137 -1.55 -13.63 1.26
CA ALA A 137 -2.00 -15.02 1.23
C ALA A 137 -1.82 -15.66 2.63
N LYS A 138 -2.81 -16.44 3.08
CA LYS A 138 -2.80 -17.07 4.43
C LYS A 138 -1.55 -17.89 4.73
N ASP A 139 -0.89 -18.38 3.70
CA ASP A 139 0.26 -19.29 3.70
C ASP A 139 1.58 -18.59 3.39
N SER A 140 1.59 -17.26 3.23
CA SER A 140 2.82 -16.52 2.97
C SER A 140 3.80 -16.57 4.15
N GLU A 141 5.10 -16.43 3.88
CA GLU A 141 6.13 -16.38 4.92
C GLU A 141 5.89 -15.24 5.92
N MET A 142 5.35 -14.11 5.45
CA MET A 142 4.89 -13.02 6.31
C MET A 142 3.83 -13.53 7.28
N CYS A 143 2.80 -14.23 6.81
CA CYS A 143 1.73 -14.73 7.68
C CYS A 143 2.17 -15.86 8.62
N LYS A 144 3.15 -16.68 8.22
CA LYS A 144 3.78 -17.65 9.12
C LYS A 144 4.53 -16.93 10.25
N SER A 145 5.36 -15.95 9.90
CA SER A 145 6.11 -15.13 10.88
C SER A 145 5.16 -14.37 11.81
N LEU A 146 4.10 -13.76 11.26
CA LEU A 146 3.11 -13.01 12.02
C LEU A 146 2.36 -13.90 13.01
N ARG A 147 1.93 -15.11 12.60
CA ARG A 147 1.30 -16.08 13.52
C ARG A 147 2.24 -16.53 14.63
N GLN A 148 3.53 -16.72 14.33
CA GLN A 148 4.52 -17.03 15.36
C GLN A 148 4.67 -15.88 16.36
N GLN A 149 4.75 -14.62 15.90
CA GLN A 149 4.81 -13.46 16.78
C GLN A 149 3.54 -13.30 17.62
N MET A 150 2.36 -13.45 17.02
CA MET A 150 1.09 -13.38 17.75
C MET A 150 1.00 -14.47 18.83
N GLY A 151 1.50 -15.68 18.56
CA GLY A 151 1.57 -16.77 19.54
C GLY A 151 2.45 -16.45 20.76
N GLN A 152 3.39 -15.51 20.63
CA GLN A 152 4.25 -15.04 21.73
C GLN A 152 3.66 -13.83 22.48
N MET A 153 2.61 -13.21 21.94
CA MET A 153 1.95 -12.05 22.53
C MET A 153 0.74 -12.50 23.36
N ASN A 154 0.93 -12.70 24.66
CA ASN A 154 -0.18 -12.94 25.59
C ASN A 154 -0.56 -11.63 26.31
N PRO A 155 -1.77 -11.08 26.11
CA PRO A 155 -2.20 -9.83 26.77
C PRO A 155 -2.08 -9.87 28.30
N ALA A 156 -2.37 -11.01 28.93
CA ALA A 156 -2.33 -11.13 30.37
C ALA A 156 -0.91 -11.04 30.95
N THR A 157 0.10 -11.48 30.20
CA THR A 157 1.50 -11.43 30.64
C THR A 157 2.20 -10.15 30.20
N GLN A 158 1.92 -9.67 28.98
CA GLN A 158 2.47 -8.44 28.42
C GLN A 158 2.00 -7.19 29.18
N CYS A 159 0.76 -7.20 29.68
CA CYS A 159 0.17 -6.09 30.43
C CYS A 159 0.25 -6.27 31.96
N ALA A 160 0.96 -7.29 32.46
CA ALA A 160 1.01 -7.61 33.89
C ALA A 160 1.51 -6.44 34.75
N ASN A 161 2.47 -5.65 34.24
CA ASN A 161 3.08 -4.53 34.95
C ASN A 161 2.42 -3.17 34.68
N ALA A 162 1.29 -3.14 33.96
CA ALA A 162 0.61 -1.88 33.60
C ALA A 162 -0.21 -1.25 34.75
N GLY A 163 -0.27 -1.89 35.92
CA GLY A 163 -0.95 -1.37 37.10
C GLY A 163 -2.43 -1.04 36.82
N ALA A 164 -2.86 0.18 37.16
CA ALA A 164 -4.23 0.64 36.93
C ALA A 164 -4.64 0.67 35.45
N ALA A 165 -3.68 0.72 34.52
CA ALA A 165 -3.93 0.72 33.08
C ALA A 165 -4.00 -0.70 32.47
N LYS A 166 -3.92 -1.77 33.27
CA LYS A 166 -3.90 -3.16 32.79
C LYS A 166 -5.05 -3.49 31.84
N ALA A 167 -6.29 -3.11 32.19
CA ALA A 167 -7.46 -3.37 31.35
C ALA A 167 -7.37 -2.66 29.98
N ALA A 168 -6.90 -1.41 29.97
CA ALA A 168 -6.71 -0.65 28.74
C ALA A 168 -5.57 -1.24 27.88
N CYS A 169 -4.46 -1.65 28.49
CA CYS A 169 -3.36 -2.33 27.83
C CYS A 169 -3.82 -3.65 27.18
N GLU A 170 -4.56 -4.47 27.92
CA GLU A 170 -5.08 -5.75 27.39
C GLU A 170 -6.05 -5.53 26.22
N GLN A 171 -6.90 -4.50 26.30
CA GLN A 171 -7.82 -4.16 25.21
C GLN A 171 -7.08 -3.67 23.96
N GLN A 172 -6.07 -2.83 24.12
CA GLN A 172 -5.23 -2.38 23.00
C GLN A 172 -4.48 -3.55 22.36
N LEU A 173 -3.89 -4.45 23.16
CA LEU A 173 -3.16 -5.59 22.62
C LEU A 173 -4.10 -6.58 21.91
N LYS A 174 -5.30 -6.83 22.45
CA LYS A 174 -6.33 -7.64 21.78
C LYS A 174 -6.76 -7.04 20.44
N SER A 175 -6.93 -5.71 20.39
CA SER A 175 -7.24 -5.01 19.14
C SER A 175 -6.12 -5.16 18.11
N ALA A 176 -4.86 -4.96 18.53
CA ALA A 176 -3.69 -5.14 17.67
C ALA A 176 -3.58 -6.58 17.14
N LEU A 177 -3.78 -7.59 18.00
CA LEU A 177 -3.79 -9.00 17.60
C LEU A 177 -4.90 -9.31 16.58
N THR A 178 -6.08 -8.73 16.76
CA THR A 178 -7.21 -8.91 15.83
C THR A 178 -6.89 -8.31 14.45
N GLN A 179 -6.26 -7.13 14.43
CA GLN A 179 -5.81 -6.50 13.18
C GLN A 179 -4.72 -7.32 12.50
N MET A 180 -3.75 -7.83 13.27
CA MET A 180 -2.69 -8.71 12.77
C MET A 180 -3.27 -9.98 12.15
N GLU A 181 -4.23 -10.63 12.81
CA GLU A 181 -4.89 -11.81 12.27
C GLU A 181 -5.64 -11.51 10.96
N ALA A 182 -6.31 -10.34 10.88
CA ALA A 182 -7.04 -9.92 9.68
C ALA A 182 -6.15 -9.74 8.45
N MET A 183 -4.86 -9.41 8.61
CA MET A 183 -3.90 -9.33 7.48
C MET A 183 -3.58 -10.69 6.86
N CYS A 184 -3.87 -11.77 7.57
CA CYS A 184 -3.53 -13.15 7.21
C CYS A 184 -4.75 -14.07 7.08
N LYS A 185 -5.92 -13.48 6.82
CA LYS A 185 -7.18 -14.13 6.42
C LYS A 185 -7.34 -14.12 4.90
#